data_AF-A0A7L3MJG8-F1
#
_entry.id   AF-A0A7L3MJG8-F1
#
_cell.length_a   1.000
_cell.length_b   1.000
_cell.length_c   1.000
_cell.angle_alpha   90.00
_cell.angle_beta   90.00
_cell.angle_gamma   90.00
#
_symmetry.space_group_name_H-M   'P 1'
#
loop_
_entity.id
_entity.type
_entity.pdbx_description
1 polymer ?
#
loop_
_entity_poly.entity_id
_entity_poly.type
_entity_poly.pdbx_seq_one_letter_code
_entity_poly.pdbx_strand_id
1 'polypeptide(L)'
;QEKHVNLVHIESRKSKRRNSEFEIFVDCDSNREQLNEIFQLLKSHVNVVSVSPTEHFNVQEDGMENVPWFPKKISDLDKCSNRVLMYGSDLDADHPGFKDNVYRKRRKYFADLAMNYK
;
A
#
# COMPACT_ATOMS: atom_id res chain seq x y z
N GLN A 1 -0.45 -5.68 -21.79
CA GLN A 1 -1.89 -5.99 -21.87
C GLN A 1 -2.16 -7.51 -21.99
N GLU A 2 -1.18 -8.34 -22.38
CA GLU A 2 -1.32 -9.79 -22.65
C GLU A 2 -1.45 -10.74 -21.42
N LYS A 3 -1.35 -10.23 -20.17
CA LYS A 3 -1.34 -11.08 -18.96
C LYS A 3 -2.40 -10.69 -17.91
N HIS A 4 -3.33 -9.80 -18.26
CA HIS A 4 -4.36 -9.27 -17.35
C HIS A 4 -3.82 -8.62 -16.05
N VAL A 5 -2.57 -8.18 -16.05
CA VAL A 5 -1.95 -7.42 -14.95
C VAL A 5 -2.26 -5.94 -15.15
N ASN A 6 -2.87 -5.30 -14.16
CA ASN A 6 -3.12 -3.87 -14.18
C ASN A 6 -1.91 -3.13 -13.61
N LEU A 7 -1.08 -2.54 -14.47
CA LEU A 7 0.07 -1.72 -14.06
C LEU A 7 -0.42 -0.35 -13.60
N VAL A 8 -0.24 -0.04 -12.31
CA VAL A 8 -0.68 1.22 -11.70
C VAL A 8 0.43 2.28 -11.79
N HIS A 9 1.67 1.90 -11.50
CA HIS A 9 2.81 2.79 -11.52
C HIS A 9 4.10 2.04 -11.86
N ILE A 10 4.97 2.67 -12.65
CA ILE A 10 6.34 2.22 -12.87
C ILE A 10 7.29 3.40 -12.74
N GLU A 11 8.39 3.19 -12.03
CA GLU A 11 9.43 4.20 -11.85
C GLU A 11 10.81 3.55 -11.90
N SER A 12 11.74 4.21 -12.58
CA SER A 12 13.16 3.88 -12.51
C SER A 12 13.93 4.98 -11.78
N ARG A 13 14.88 4.58 -10.95
CA ARG A 13 15.80 5.49 -10.24
C ARG A 13 17.22 4.98 -10.37
N LYS A 14 18.19 5.89 -10.37
CA LYS A 14 19.60 5.52 -10.26
C LYS A 14 19.82 4.79 -8.93
N SER A 15 20.49 3.65 -8.96
CA SER A 15 20.77 2.87 -7.76
C SER A 15 21.62 3.68 -6.78
N LYS A 16 21.24 3.64 -5.50
CA LYS A 16 22.03 4.24 -4.43
C LYS A 16 23.25 3.39 -4.05
N ARG A 17 23.24 2.10 -4.43
CA ARG A 17 24.31 1.15 -4.13
C ARG A 17 25.45 1.25 -5.15
N ARG A 18 25.12 1.35 -6.44
CA ARG A 18 26.08 1.34 -7.55
C ARG A 18 25.64 2.25 -8.69
N ASN A 19 26.58 3.06 -9.20
CA ASN A 19 26.29 4.05 -10.23
C ASN A 19 25.89 3.47 -11.60
N SER A 20 26.23 2.21 -11.86
CA SER A 20 25.92 1.49 -13.12
C SER A 20 24.59 0.72 -13.07
N GLU A 21 23.88 0.77 -11.94
CA GLU A 21 22.65 0.00 -11.72
C GLU A 21 21.44 0.94 -11.57
N PHE A 22 20.26 0.39 -11.80
CA PHE A 22 18.99 1.07 -11.62
C PHE A 22 18.09 0.27 -10.67
N GLU A 23 17.32 0.99 -9.87
CA GLU A 23 16.23 0.43 -9.08
C GLU A 23 14.92 0.69 -9.82
N ILE A 24 14.15 -0.37 -10.06
CA ILE A 24 12.85 -0.30 -10.74
C ILE A 24 11.77 -0.63 -9.71
N PHE A 25 10.82 0.29 -9.53
CA PHE A 25 9.66 0.12 -8.66
C PHE A 25 8.42 -0.05 -9.52
N VAL A 26 7.64 -1.08 -9.23
CA VAL A 26 6.44 -1.44 -9.99
C VAL A 26 5.29 -1.63 -9.01
N ASP A 27 4.26 -0.80 -9.13
CA ASP A 27 2.98 -1.00 -8.46
C ASP A 27 2.01 -1.61 -9.48
N CYS A 28 1.45 -2.76 -9.14
CA CYS A 28 0.45 -3.44 -9.95
C CYS A 28 -0.73 -3.88 -9.09
N ASP A 29 -1.92 -3.77 -9.67
CA ASP A 29 -3.15 -4.33 -9.14
C ASP A 29 -3.38 -5.67 -9.85
N SER A 30 -3.15 -6.75 -9.14
CA SER A 30 -3.09 -8.11 -9.70
C SER A 30 -3.35 -9.13 -8.62
N ASN A 31 -3.87 -10.29 -9.03
CA ASN A 31 -4.02 -11.40 -8.11
C ASN A 31 -2.67 -12.10 -7.86
N ARG A 32 -2.65 -13.03 -6.89
CA ARG A 32 -1.42 -13.72 -6.46
C ARG A 32 -0.80 -14.59 -7.57
N GLU A 33 -1.61 -15.22 -8.41
CA GLU A 33 -1.14 -16.09 -9.49
C GLU A 33 -0.40 -15.29 -10.56
N GLN A 34 -0.97 -14.15 -10.95
CA GLN A 34 -0.38 -13.22 -11.89
C GLN A 34 0.91 -12.61 -11.36
N LEU A 35 0.94 -12.23 -10.07
CA LEU A 35 2.15 -11.73 -9.41
C LEU A 35 3.28 -12.77 -9.41
N ASN A 36 2.95 -14.04 -9.12
CA ASN A 36 3.93 -15.12 -9.17
C ASN A 36 4.47 -15.35 -10.59
N GLU A 37 3.62 -15.29 -11.61
CA GLU A 37 4.07 -15.40 -13.00
C GLU A 37 5.04 -14.27 -13.38
N ILE A 38 4.70 -13.02 -13.04
CA ILE A 38 5.58 -11.87 -13.25
C ILE A 38 6.91 -12.04 -12.53
N PHE A 39 6.87 -12.49 -11.28
CA PHE A 39 8.07 -12.71 -10.49
C PHE A 39 9.02 -13.71 -11.16
N GLN A 40 8.49 -14.85 -11.64
CA GLN A 40 9.30 -15.86 -12.33
C GLN A 40 9.90 -15.32 -13.62
N LEU A 41 9.15 -14.53 -14.40
CA LEU A 41 9.64 -13.91 -15.63
C LEU A 41 10.76 -12.89 -15.37
N LEU A 42 10.64 -12.10 -14.29
CA LEU A 42 11.64 -11.09 -13.95
C LEU A 42 12.90 -11.69 -13.35
N LYS A 43 12.79 -12.81 -12.64
CA LYS A 43 13.90 -13.45 -11.91
C LYS A 43 15.11 -13.78 -12.80
N SER A 44 14.90 -14.11 -14.08
CA SER A 44 16.00 -14.39 -15.02
C SER A 44 16.65 -13.14 -15.62
N HIS A 45 16.02 -11.97 -15.48
CA HIS A 45 16.43 -10.73 -16.16
C HIS A 45 17.02 -9.68 -15.22
N VAL A 46 16.95 -9.89 -13.90
CA VAL A 46 17.35 -8.88 -12.91
C VAL A 46 18.14 -9.50 -11.77
N ASN A 47 18.98 -8.69 -11.14
CA ASN A 47 19.90 -9.15 -10.10
C ASN A 47 19.17 -9.52 -8.78
N VAL A 48 18.13 -8.76 -8.43
CA VAL A 48 17.30 -8.97 -7.24
C VAL A 48 15.87 -8.58 -7.56
N VAL A 49 14.90 -9.45 -7.21
CA VAL A 49 13.47 -9.13 -7.20
C VAL A 49 12.94 -9.32 -5.79
N SER A 50 12.17 -8.35 -5.32
CA SER A 50 11.39 -8.47 -4.09
C SER A 50 9.95 -8.08 -4.37
N VAL A 51 9.01 -8.85 -3.81
CA VAL A 51 7.57 -8.62 -3.92
C VAL A 51 7.07 -8.30 -2.51
N SER A 52 6.32 -7.20 -2.39
CA SER A 52 5.73 -6.77 -1.13
C SER A 52 4.22 -6.65 -1.28
N PRO A 53 3.43 -7.66 -0.86
CA PRO A 53 1.98 -7.59 -0.88
C PRO A 53 1.46 -6.50 0.09
N THR A 54 0.46 -5.73 -0.35
CA THR A 54 -0.18 -4.65 0.43
C THR A 54 -1.24 -5.14 1.42
N GLU A 55 -1.67 -6.40 1.31
CA GLU A 55 -2.63 -7.02 2.22
C GLU A 55 -1.93 -8.08 3.07
N HIS A 56 -2.45 -8.27 4.29
CA HIS A 56 -2.04 -9.31 5.24
C HIS A 56 -2.38 -10.71 4.68
N PHE A 57 -1.74 -11.11 3.59
CA PHE A 57 -1.67 -12.51 3.23
C PHE A 57 -0.68 -13.15 4.18
N ASN A 58 -1.18 -13.62 5.32
CA ASN A 58 -0.51 -14.61 6.16
C ASN A 58 -0.39 -15.91 5.33
N VAL A 59 0.57 -15.97 4.42
CA VAL A 59 0.94 -17.20 3.75
C VAL A 59 2.45 -17.31 3.85
N GLN A 60 2.87 -18.09 4.84
CA GLN A 60 4.19 -18.70 4.83
C GLN A 60 4.18 -19.70 3.68
N GLU A 61 4.76 -19.32 2.54
CA GLU A 61 5.14 -20.26 1.49
C GLU A 61 6.58 -20.00 1.05
N ASP A 62 7.28 -21.13 0.95
CA ASP A 62 8.72 -21.32 0.90
C ASP A 62 9.32 -20.81 -0.42
N GLY A 63 10.10 -19.73 -0.37
CA GLY A 63 10.94 -19.28 -1.49
C GLY A 63 10.72 -17.85 -2.01
N MET A 64 9.72 -17.12 -1.51
CA MET A 64 9.59 -15.67 -1.68
C MET A 64 10.01 -14.99 -0.38
N GLU A 65 11.04 -14.12 -0.44
CA GLU A 65 11.34 -13.20 0.66
C GLU A 65 10.21 -12.16 0.73
N ASN A 66 9.09 -12.57 1.34
CA ASN A 66 7.89 -11.77 1.51
C ASN A 66 8.15 -10.72 2.58
N VAL A 67 8.73 -9.60 2.15
CA VAL A 67 8.92 -8.44 3.01
C VAL A 67 7.58 -7.71 3.10
N PRO A 68 7.04 -7.46 4.32
CA PRO A 68 5.82 -6.69 4.48
C PRO A 68 5.93 -5.35 3.76
N TRP A 69 4.84 -4.95 3.10
CA TRP A 69 4.82 -3.66 2.43
C TRP A 69 5.02 -2.51 3.42
N PHE A 70 5.83 -1.52 3.01
CA PHE A 70 6.01 -0.26 3.73
C PHE A 70 6.12 0.91 2.73
N PRO A 71 5.69 2.13 3.10
CA PRO A 71 5.75 3.30 2.23
C PRO A 71 7.21 3.68 1.93
N LYS A 72 7.54 3.87 0.64
CA LYS A 72 8.91 4.21 0.19
C LYS A 72 9.06 5.69 -0.11
N LYS A 73 7.96 6.38 -0.41
CA LYS A 73 7.88 7.84 -0.61
C LYS A 73 6.90 8.44 0.38
N ILE A 74 7.04 9.75 0.63
CA ILE A 74 6.10 10.49 1.48
C ILE A 74 4.66 10.38 0.96
N SER A 75 4.46 10.44 -0.36
CA SER A 75 3.16 10.29 -1.02
C SER A 75 2.56 8.89 -0.89
N ASP A 76 3.34 7.87 -0.51
CA ASP A 76 2.78 6.54 -0.25
C ASP A 76 1.99 6.50 1.06
N LEU A 77 2.16 7.49 1.95
CA LEU A 77 1.36 7.61 3.17
C LEU A 77 -0.13 7.83 2.85
N ASP A 78 -0.44 8.47 1.73
CA ASP A 78 -1.81 8.68 1.26
C ASP A 78 -2.51 7.35 0.95
N LYS A 79 -1.76 6.28 0.66
CA LYS A 79 -2.32 4.94 0.40
C LYS A 79 -2.81 4.25 1.69
N CYS A 80 -2.31 4.67 2.86
CA CYS A 80 -2.71 4.11 4.16
C CYS A 80 -3.40 5.10 5.10
N SER A 81 -3.43 6.39 4.79
CA SER A 81 -4.01 7.46 5.63
C SER A 81 -5.47 7.21 6.01
N ASN A 82 -6.25 6.60 5.12
CA ASN A 82 -7.68 6.33 5.32
C ASN A 82 -7.97 5.01 6.06
N ARG A 83 -6.94 4.23 6.43
CA ARG A 83 -7.09 2.95 7.16
C ARG A 83 -7.22 3.21 8.67
N VAL A 84 -8.26 3.93 9.07
CA VAL A 84 -8.54 4.30 10.47
C VAL A 84 -9.30 3.17 11.17
N LEU A 85 -8.70 2.57 12.20
CA LEU A 85 -9.33 1.48 12.96
C LEU A 85 -10.24 1.98 14.09
N MET A 86 -9.88 3.10 14.73
CA MET A 86 -10.58 3.65 15.89
C MET A 86 -10.63 5.17 15.84
N TYR A 87 -11.60 5.75 16.56
CA TYR A 87 -11.73 7.19 16.75
C TYR A 87 -11.86 8.02 15.46
N GLY A 88 -12.42 7.43 14.40
CA GLY A 88 -12.78 8.13 13.17
C GLY A 88 -14.01 9.05 13.33
N SER A 89 -14.90 9.05 12.34
CA SER A 89 -16.16 9.79 12.39
C SER A 89 -17.11 9.28 13.48
N ASP A 90 -17.04 7.98 13.77
CA ASP A 90 -17.93 7.31 14.70
C ASP A 90 -17.39 7.29 16.13
N LEU A 91 -18.32 7.24 17.07
CA LEU A 91 -18.08 7.26 18.50
C LEU A 91 -18.68 6.02 19.14
N ASP A 92 -17.94 5.42 20.06
CA ASP A 92 -18.46 4.38 20.94
C ASP A 92 -19.53 4.96 21.89
N ALA A 93 -20.45 4.10 22.34
CA ALA A 93 -21.56 4.50 23.22
C ALA A 93 -21.09 5.12 24.54
N ASP A 94 -19.91 4.72 25.02
CA ASP A 94 -19.29 5.20 26.27
C ASP A 94 -18.54 6.53 26.09
N HIS A 95 -18.44 7.06 24.86
CA HIS A 95 -17.79 8.32 24.61
C HIS A 95 -18.63 9.49 25.17
N PRO A 96 -18.03 10.47 25.89
CA PRO A 96 -18.78 11.55 26.53
C PRO A 96 -19.59 12.39 25.53
N GLY A 97 -19.11 12.52 24.30
CA GLY A 97 -19.80 13.19 23.19
C GLY A 97 -20.76 12.32 22.38
N PHE A 98 -21.07 11.07 22.77
CA PHE A 98 -21.86 10.14 21.94
C PHE A 98 -23.28 10.65 21.62
N LYS A 99 -23.93 11.32 22.59
CA LYS A 99 -25.27 11.91 22.41
C LYS A 99 -25.24 13.39 21.99
N ASP A 100 -24.06 13.99 21.85
CA ASP A 100 -23.92 15.38 21.45
C ASP A 100 -23.91 15.50 19.92
N ASN A 101 -25.03 15.95 19.36
CA ASN A 101 -25.21 16.12 17.92
C ASN A 101 -24.28 17.19 17.31
N VAL A 102 -23.93 18.24 18.06
CA VAL A 102 -23.03 19.30 17.58
C VAL A 102 -21.60 18.75 17.51
N TYR A 103 -21.18 18.05 18.57
CA TYR A 103 -19.87 17.40 18.62
C TYR A 103 -19.71 16.33 17.52
N ARG A 104 -20.72 15.50 17.29
CA ARG A 104 -20.72 14.49 16.21
C ARG A 104 -20.57 15.13 14.83
N LYS A 105 -21.34 16.19 14.54
CA LYS A 105 -21.21 16.92 13.27
C LYS A 105 -19.82 17.51 13.10
N ARG A 106 -19.23 18.04 14.17
CA ARG A 106 -17.87 18.62 14.13
C ARG A 106 -16.80 17.55 13.93
N ARG A 107 -16.91 16.39 14.59
CA ARG A 107 -16.04 15.22 14.38
C ARG A 107 -16.10 14.73 12.94
N LYS A 108 -17.31 14.59 12.39
CA LYS A 108 -17.50 14.20 10.99
C LYS A 108 -16.81 15.18 10.04
N TYR A 109 -16.98 16.48 10.24
CA TYR A 109 -16.33 17.50 9.41
C TYR A 109 -14.80 17.33 9.36
N PHE A 110 -14.13 17.12 10.51
CA PHE A 110 -12.69 16.93 10.54
C PHE A 110 -12.24 15.57 10.00
N ALA A 111 -13.03 14.51 10.22
CA ALA A 111 -12.77 13.21 9.62
C ALA A 111 -12.85 13.29 8.08
N ASP A 112 -13.89 13.94 7.55
CA ASP A 112 -14.05 14.17 6.11
C ASP A 112 -12.89 15.01 5.55
N LEU A 113 -12.42 16.03 6.29
CA LEU A 113 -11.25 16.82 5.89
C LEU A 113 -9.97 15.96 5.80
N ALA A 114 -9.73 15.10 6.79
CA ALA A 114 -8.57 14.20 6.81
C ALA A 114 -8.63 13.15 5.69
N MET A 115 -9.81 12.56 5.44
CA MET A 115 -10.01 11.53 4.42
C MET A 115 -9.75 12.02 2.98
N ASN A 116 -9.89 13.33 2.77
CA ASN A 116 -9.71 13.97 1.46
C ASN A 116 -8.32 14.63 1.30
N TYR A 117 -7.49 14.64 2.34
CA TYR A 117 -6.13 15.19 2.27
C TYR A 117 -5.20 14.27 1.47
N LYS A 118 -4.29 14.88 0.69
CA LYS A 118 -3.21 14.25 -0.07
C LYS A 118 -1.99 15.17 -0.02
#